data_AF-A0A2G9XIR9-F1
#
_entry.id   AF-A0A2G9XIR9-F1
#
_cell.length_a   1.000
_cell.length_b   1.000
_cell.length_c   1.000
_cell.angle_alpha   90.00
_cell.angle_beta   90.00
_cell.angle_gamma   90.00
#
_symmetry.space_group_name_H-M   'P 1'
#
loop_
_entity.id
_entity.type
_entity.pdbx_description
1 polymer ?
#
loop_
_entity_poly.entity_id
_entity_poly.type
_entity_poly.pdbx_seq_one_letter_code
_entity_poly.pdbx_strand_id
1 'polypeptide(L)'
;MFTGGVSFSLTSSAYSFGDNEGQLGEYAWYNNNSGTGSDKETHPVGQKKPNAWELFDMHGNVCEWCQDWHADYPAGPVTDPWGPSSGSFRVNRGGYWFEDPRLCQSGCRQSSTPDHRYFGIGFRLVRTV
;
A
#
# COMPACT_ATOMS: atom_id res chain seq x y z
N MET A 1 9.63 -20.42 -11.13
CA MET A 1 10.75 -19.46 -11.26
C MET A 1 10.11 -18.09 -11.12
N PHE A 2 10.32 -17.43 -9.98
CA PHE A 2 9.63 -16.20 -9.60
C PHE A 2 10.54 -15.00 -9.89
N THR A 3 10.34 -14.35 -11.02
CA THR A 3 10.52 -12.91 -11.18
C THR A 3 9.12 -12.32 -10.89
N GLY A 4 8.85 -11.15 -10.32
CA GLY A 4 9.37 -9.79 -10.59
C GLY A 4 8.19 -8.77 -10.65
N GLY A 5 7.20 -8.86 -9.75
CA GLY A 5 5.90 -8.17 -9.85
C GLY A 5 5.08 -8.45 -8.60
N VAL A 6 5.39 -7.74 -7.51
CA VAL A 6 4.83 -8.05 -6.19
C VAL A 6 3.39 -7.54 -6.13
N SER A 7 2.44 -8.47 -6.21
CA SER A 7 1.10 -8.21 -5.69
C SER A 7 1.21 -8.08 -4.17
N PHE A 8 1.18 -6.84 -3.66
CA PHE A 8 1.28 -6.52 -2.23
C PHE A 8 0.09 -7.02 -1.38
N SER A 9 -0.82 -7.79 -1.97
CA SER A 9 -1.82 -8.57 -1.25
C SER A 9 -2.31 -9.71 -2.16
N LEU A 10 -2.11 -10.97 -1.78
CA LEU A 10 -2.75 -12.12 -2.44
C LEU A 10 -4.19 -12.33 -1.94
N THR A 11 -4.84 -11.26 -1.51
CA THR A 11 -6.22 -11.30 -1.07
C THR A 11 -7.14 -10.72 -2.12
N SER A 12 -8.33 -11.31 -2.25
CA SER A 12 -9.47 -10.73 -2.95
C SER A 12 -10.34 -9.86 -2.04
N SER A 13 -10.05 -9.81 -0.74
CA SER A 13 -10.77 -8.96 0.23
C SER A 13 -10.27 -7.51 0.22
N ALA A 14 -11.06 -6.62 0.83
CA ALA A 14 -10.74 -5.20 0.94
C ALA A 14 -9.40 -4.96 1.66
N TYR A 15 -9.11 -5.71 2.72
CA TYR A 15 -7.86 -5.65 3.48
C TYR A 15 -7.21 -7.02 3.56
N SER A 16 -5.92 -7.10 3.93
CA SER A 16 -5.20 -8.38 4.09
C SER A 16 -5.76 -9.30 5.17
N PHE A 17 -6.59 -8.76 6.08
CA PHE A 17 -7.26 -9.49 7.15
C PHE A 17 -8.75 -9.78 6.87
N GLY A 18 -9.28 -9.37 5.71
CA GLY A 18 -10.70 -9.55 5.33
C GLY A 18 -11.40 -8.25 4.94
N ASP A 19 -12.73 -8.29 4.89
CA ASP A 19 -13.57 -7.18 4.40
C ASP A 19 -14.12 -6.26 5.51
N ASN A 20 -13.90 -6.61 6.77
CA ASN A 20 -14.45 -5.87 7.90
C ASN A 20 -13.58 -4.65 8.26
N GLU A 21 -13.93 -3.48 7.72
CA GLU A 21 -13.27 -2.20 8.04
C GLU A 21 -13.18 -1.91 9.55
N GLY A 22 -14.13 -2.40 10.36
CA GLY A 22 -14.11 -2.24 11.81
C GLY A 22 -12.87 -2.82 12.49
N GLN A 23 -12.15 -3.73 11.83
CA GLN A 23 -10.90 -4.31 12.32
C GLN A 23 -9.65 -3.53 11.88
N LEU A 24 -9.77 -2.55 10.96
CA LEU A 24 -8.64 -1.82 10.39
C LEU A 24 -7.75 -1.19 11.47
N GLY A 25 -8.33 -0.73 12.57
CA GLY A 25 -7.60 -0.14 13.70
C GLY A 25 -6.59 -1.08 14.37
N GLU A 26 -6.72 -2.40 14.19
CA GLU A 26 -5.77 -3.40 14.70
C GLU A 26 -4.57 -3.60 13.77
N TYR A 27 -4.69 -3.22 12.50
CA TYR A 27 -3.69 -3.50 11.44
C TYR A 27 -3.06 -2.23 10.84
N ALA A 28 -3.66 -1.06 11.05
CA ALA A 28 -3.29 0.17 10.37
C ALA A 28 -3.22 1.39 11.30
N TRP A 29 -2.37 2.34 10.90
CA TRP A 29 -2.44 3.73 11.32
C TRP A 29 -3.04 4.56 10.19
N TYR A 30 -4.20 5.15 10.41
CA TYR A 30 -4.97 5.88 9.40
C TYR A 30 -5.73 7.03 10.06
N ASN A 31 -6.54 7.78 9.30
CA ASN A 31 -7.12 9.03 9.78
C ASN A 31 -7.93 8.90 11.08
N ASN A 32 -8.49 7.74 11.44
CA ASN A 32 -9.27 7.66 12.68
C ASN A 32 -8.44 7.32 13.92
N ASN A 33 -7.17 6.92 13.78
CA ASN A 33 -6.38 6.45 14.92
C ASN A 33 -4.91 6.91 14.95
N SER A 34 -4.46 7.75 14.01
CA SER A 34 -3.07 8.22 13.94
C SER A 34 -2.78 9.49 14.76
N GLY A 35 -3.66 9.89 15.69
CA GLY A 35 -3.65 11.18 16.38
C GLY A 35 -4.82 12.10 15.99
N THR A 36 -4.82 13.33 16.52
CA THR A 36 -5.89 14.33 16.31
C THR A 36 -5.34 15.67 15.83
N GLY A 37 -6.00 16.30 14.87
CA GLY A 37 -5.61 17.64 14.40
C GLY A 37 -4.16 17.68 13.90
N SER A 38 -3.35 18.56 14.49
CA SER A 38 -1.93 18.73 14.19
C SER A 38 -1.03 17.59 14.71
N ASP A 39 -1.53 16.77 15.63
CA ASP A 39 -0.74 15.70 16.28
C ASP A 39 -0.79 14.39 15.48
N LYS A 40 -1.38 14.43 14.28
CA LYS A 40 -1.42 13.28 13.40
C LYS A 40 -0.04 13.07 12.77
N GLU A 41 0.47 11.86 12.85
CA GLU A 41 1.82 11.54 12.38
C GLU A 41 1.99 10.07 11.94
N THR A 42 3.16 9.78 11.38
CA THR A 42 3.64 8.40 11.21
C THR A 42 3.94 7.78 12.57
N HIS A 43 3.74 6.47 12.70
CA HIS A 43 4.10 5.73 13.90
C HIS A 43 5.31 4.81 13.64
N PRO A 44 6.04 4.40 14.71
CA PRO A 44 7.05 3.36 14.58
C PRO A 44 6.47 2.10 13.91
N VAL A 45 7.25 1.53 12.99
CA VAL A 45 6.84 0.34 12.24
C VAL A 45 6.59 -0.85 13.17
N GLY A 46 5.64 -1.71 12.82
CA GLY A 46 5.39 -2.96 13.54
C GLY A 46 4.60 -2.84 14.84
N GLN A 47 3.93 -1.71 15.07
CA GLN A 47 3.09 -1.51 16.26
C GLN A 47 1.65 -2.03 16.11
N LYS A 48 1.26 -2.44 14.90
CA LYS A 48 -0.05 -3.05 14.59
C LYS A 48 0.11 -4.53 14.25
N LYS A 49 -0.99 -5.25 14.09
CA LYS A 49 -0.95 -6.66 13.69
C LYS A 49 -0.39 -6.80 12.27
N PRO A 50 0.47 -7.80 12.00
CA PRO A 50 0.92 -8.09 10.65
C PRO A 50 -0.16 -8.83 9.85
N ASN A 51 0.02 -8.92 8.55
CA ASN A 51 -0.72 -9.86 7.71
C ASN A 51 -0.17 -11.30 7.84
N ALA A 52 -0.75 -12.23 7.07
CA ALA A 52 -0.38 -13.66 7.10
C ALA A 52 1.07 -13.96 6.69
N TRP A 53 1.79 -12.99 6.12
CA TRP A 53 3.21 -13.10 5.73
C TRP A 53 4.14 -12.34 6.67
N GLU A 54 3.66 -11.96 7.87
CA GLU A 54 4.42 -11.19 8.86
C GLU A 54 4.84 -9.80 8.35
N LEU A 55 4.13 -9.25 7.36
CA LEU A 55 4.33 -7.90 6.87
C LEU A 55 3.45 -6.92 7.66
N PHE A 56 4.10 -5.94 8.27
CA PHE A 56 3.47 -4.89 9.06
C PHE A 56 3.20 -3.64 8.23
N ASP A 57 2.21 -2.85 8.66
CA ASP A 57 1.91 -1.53 8.10
C ASP A 57 1.62 -1.57 6.59
N MET A 58 1.04 -2.68 6.11
CA MET A 58 0.59 -2.82 4.71
C MET A 58 -0.68 -2.00 4.41
N HIS A 59 -1.32 -1.51 5.47
CA HIS A 59 -2.49 -0.65 5.43
C HIS A 59 -2.17 0.56 6.33
N GLY A 60 -2.12 1.76 5.76
CA GLY A 60 -1.80 2.98 6.50
C GLY A 60 -0.32 3.12 6.87
N ASN A 61 -0.05 3.90 7.92
CA ASN A 61 1.24 4.49 8.25
C ASN A 61 1.77 5.35 7.09
N VAL A 62 2.38 4.77 6.07
CA VAL A 62 2.79 5.48 4.85
C VAL A 62 2.31 4.71 3.62
N CYS A 63 1.95 5.43 2.56
CA CYS A 63 1.77 4.76 1.29
C CYS A 63 3.14 4.44 0.69
N GLU A 64 3.25 3.29 0.05
CA GLU A 64 4.54 2.77 -0.40
C GLU A 64 4.66 2.91 -1.92
N TRP A 65 5.74 3.56 -2.37
CA TRP A 65 6.10 3.60 -3.79
C TRP A 65 6.27 2.19 -4.35
N CYS A 66 5.70 1.98 -5.54
CA CYS A 66 5.91 0.79 -6.36
C CYS A 66 6.72 1.15 -7.61
N GLN A 67 7.45 0.17 -8.14
CA GLN A 67 8.24 0.35 -9.35
C GLN A 67 7.36 0.66 -10.57
N ASP A 68 6.16 0.11 -10.64
CA ASP A 68 5.26 0.20 -11.78
C ASP A 68 4.88 1.64 -12.14
N TRP A 69 4.81 1.89 -13.44
CA TRP A 69 4.10 3.05 -13.98
C TRP A 69 2.58 2.82 -13.87
N HIS A 70 1.84 3.87 -13.51
CA HIS A 70 0.39 3.80 -13.40
C HIS A 70 -0.26 3.68 -14.78
N ALA A 71 -0.94 2.57 -14.99
CA ALA A 71 -1.81 2.29 -16.13
C ALA A 71 -2.91 1.31 -15.71
N ASP A 72 -3.88 1.11 -16.59
CA ASP A 72 -4.91 0.08 -16.43
C ASP A 72 -4.27 -1.31 -16.40
N TYR A 73 -4.88 -2.21 -15.63
CA TYR A 73 -4.45 -3.60 -15.64
C TYR A 73 -4.78 -4.25 -16.99
N PRO A 74 -3.90 -5.13 -17.50
CA PRO A 74 -4.17 -5.90 -18.70
C PRO A 74 -5.42 -6.77 -18.52
N ALA A 75 -6.17 -6.97 -19.61
CA ALA A 75 -7.30 -7.87 -19.59
C ALA A 75 -6.82 -9.33 -19.48
N GLY A 76 -7.39 -10.08 -18.54
CA GLY A 76 -7.09 -11.50 -18.34
C GLY A 76 -5.88 -11.77 -17.43
N PRO A 77 -5.54 -13.06 -17.22
CA PRO A 77 -4.46 -13.44 -16.33
C PRO A 77 -3.10 -13.05 -16.91
N VAL A 78 -2.25 -12.45 -16.07
CA VAL A 78 -0.86 -12.16 -16.39
C VAL A 78 0.05 -12.83 -15.36
N THR A 79 1.20 -13.30 -15.83
CA THR A 79 2.25 -13.82 -14.95
C THR A 79 3.31 -12.74 -14.85
N ASP A 80 3.59 -12.34 -13.61
CA ASP A 80 4.66 -11.40 -13.31
C ASP A 80 4.67 -10.09 -14.13
N PRO A 81 3.61 -9.27 -14.08
CA PRO A 81 3.58 -8.03 -14.84
C PRO A 81 4.55 -7.00 -14.24
N TRP A 82 5.38 -6.40 -15.10
CA TRP A 82 6.30 -5.30 -14.76
C TRP A 82 5.69 -3.91 -14.97
N GLY A 83 4.40 -3.85 -15.30
CA GLY A 83 3.74 -2.63 -15.76
C GLY A 83 4.21 -2.18 -17.17
N PRO A 84 3.75 -1.02 -17.65
CA PRO A 84 4.21 -0.48 -18.93
C PRO A 84 5.66 0.01 -18.82
N SER A 85 6.39 0.08 -19.94
CA SER A 85 7.81 0.48 -19.96
C SER A 85 8.03 1.97 -19.66
N SER A 86 7.01 2.80 -19.80
CA SER A 86 7.05 4.25 -19.60
C SER A 86 5.71 4.77 -19.08
N GLY A 87 5.74 5.91 -18.38
CA GLY A 87 4.54 6.60 -17.89
C GLY A 87 4.88 7.95 -17.27
N SER A 88 3.86 8.65 -16.80
CA SER A 88 4.01 9.95 -16.13
C SER A 88 3.92 9.87 -14.61
N PHE A 89 3.30 8.80 -14.08
CA PHE A 89 3.06 8.63 -12.65
C PHE A 89 3.46 7.23 -12.21
N ARG A 90 4.15 7.12 -11.08
CA ARG A 90 4.43 5.84 -10.43
C ARG A 90 3.28 5.47 -9.48
N VAL A 91 3.09 4.19 -9.25
CA VAL A 91 2.04 3.66 -8.38
C VAL A 91 2.43 3.79 -6.91
N ASN A 92 1.46 4.18 -6.07
CA ASN A 92 1.54 4.17 -4.61
C ASN A 92 0.42 3.28 -4.04
N ARG A 93 0.70 2.53 -2.98
CA ARG A 93 -0.24 1.56 -2.39
C ARG A 93 -0.30 1.67 -0.87
N GLY A 94 -1.36 1.15 -0.27
CA GLY A 94 -1.49 0.98 1.19
C GLY A 94 -2.12 2.15 1.94
N GLY A 95 -2.18 3.36 1.36
CA GLY A 95 -2.66 4.57 2.05
C GLY A 95 -1.71 5.00 3.18
N TYR A 96 -1.99 6.13 3.83
CA TYR A 96 -1.12 6.65 4.89
C TYR A 96 -1.92 7.14 6.11
N TRP A 97 -1.22 7.56 7.16
CA TRP A 97 -1.78 7.93 8.46
C TRP A 97 -2.87 9.00 8.42
N PHE A 98 -2.95 9.84 7.37
CA PHE A 98 -3.98 10.87 7.24
C PHE A 98 -5.14 10.47 6.31
N GLU A 99 -5.17 9.25 5.79
CA GLU A 99 -6.15 8.84 4.77
C GLU A 99 -7.39 8.17 5.34
N ASP A 100 -8.46 8.27 4.55
CA ASP A 100 -9.69 7.53 4.75
C ASP A 100 -9.44 6.01 4.68
N PRO A 101 -10.12 5.20 5.53
CA PRO A 101 -10.01 3.74 5.54
C PRO A 101 -10.06 3.06 4.17
N ARG A 102 -10.87 3.60 3.25
CA ARG A 102 -11.07 3.03 1.91
C ARG A 102 -9.80 3.14 1.08
N LEU A 103 -9.01 4.19 1.26
CA LEU A 103 -7.74 4.38 0.54
C LEU A 103 -6.62 3.50 1.09
N CYS A 104 -6.81 2.91 2.28
CA CYS A 104 -5.91 1.92 2.85
C CYS A 104 -6.19 0.48 2.37
N GLN A 105 -7.17 0.26 1.49
CA GLN A 105 -7.52 -1.08 1.01
C GLN A 105 -6.42 -1.69 0.10
N SER A 106 -6.32 -3.03 0.12
CA SER A 106 -5.40 -3.83 -0.68
C SER A 106 -5.49 -3.55 -2.19
N GLY A 107 -6.67 -3.17 -2.69
CA GLY A 107 -6.91 -2.87 -4.11
C GLY A 107 -6.65 -1.41 -4.50
N CYS A 108 -6.55 -0.49 -3.54
CA CYS A 108 -6.43 0.93 -3.84
C CYS A 108 -5.06 1.26 -4.44
N ARG A 109 -5.09 1.95 -5.57
CA ARG A 109 -3.92 2.42 -6.31
C ARG A 109 -3.98 3.93 -6.38
N GLN A 110 -3.03 4.58 -5.72
CA GLN A 110 -2.75 5.99 -5.90
C GLN A 110 -1.60 6.14 -6.89
N SER A 111 -1.38 7.36 -7.38
CA SER A 111 -0.28 7.62 -8.28
C SER A 111 0.26 9.03 -8.10
N SER A 112 1.57 9.19 -8.25
CA SER A 112 2.24 10.49 -8.12
C SER A 112 3.40 10.58 -9.11
N THR A 113 3.82 11.80 -9.45
CA THR A 113 4.95 11.98 -10.36
C THR A 113 6.23 11.43 -9.70
N PRO A 114 7.22 10.93 -10.47
CA PRO A 114 8.40 10.28 -9.89
C PRO A 114 9.25 11.18 -8.97
N ASP A 115 9.16 12.49 -9.15
CA ASP A 115 9.85 13.51 -8.37
C ASP A 115 9.02 13.99 -7.16
N HIS A 116 7.77 13.53 -7.03
CA HIS A 116 6.89 13.92 -5.95
C HIS A 116 7.43 13.43 -4.60
N ARG A 117 7.43 14.34 -3.61
CA ARG A 117 7.82 14.03 -2.24
C ARG A 117 6.73 14.54 -1.32
N TYR A 118 6.22 13.66 -0.48
CA TYR A 118 5.15 13.99 0.43
C TYR A 118 5.31 13.19 1.72
N PHE A 119 4.93 13.80 2.84
CA PHE A 119 5.20 13.27 4.17
C PHE A 119 4.47 11.95 4.48
N GLY A 120 3.43 11.62 3.70
CA GLY A 120 2.72 10.35 3.78
C GLY A 120 3.28 9.25 2.87
N ILE A 121 4.37 9.48 2.14
CA ILE A 121 4.90 8.52 1.16
C ILE A 121 6.26 7.97 1.60
N GLY A 122 6.37 6.65 1.66
CA GLY A 122 7.58 5.89 1.92
C GLY A 122 7.82 4.82 0.84
N PHE A 123 8.56 3.77 1.18
CA PHE A 123 8.78 2.61 0.33
C PHE A 123 9.17 1.40 1.16
N ARG A 124 8.97 0.21 0.60
CA ARG A 124 9.43 -1.06 1.15
C ARG A 124 10.33 -1.77 0.16
N LEU A 125 11.41 -2.37 0.67
CA LEU A 125 12.36 -3.09 -0.16
C LEU A 125 11.84 -4.47 -0.52
N VAL A 126 12.14 -4.87 -1.75
CA VAL A 126 11.91 -6.22 -2.28
C VAL A 126 13.21 -6.68 -2.92
N ARG A 127 13.53 -7.96 -2.79
CA ARG A 127 14.64 -8.59 -3.52
C ARG A 127 14.22 -9.96 -4.06
N THR A 128 14.83 -10.37 -5.15
CA THR A 128 14.75 -11.75 -5.62
C THR A 128 15.55 -12.67 -4.68
N VAL A 129 15.09 -13.91 -4.56
CA VAL A 129 15.74 -14.97 -3.77
C VAL A 129 16.61 -15.82 -4.68
#